data_AF-A0A7S3H895-F1
#
_entry.id   AF-A0A7S3H895-F1
#
_cell.length_a   1.000
_cell.length_b   1.000
_cell.length_c   1.000
_cell.angle_alpha   90.00
_cell.angle_beta   90.00
_cell.angle_gamma   90.00
#
_symmetry.space_group_name_H-M   'P 1'
#
loop_
_entity.id
_entity.type
_entity.pdbx_description
1 polymer ?
#
loop_
_entity_poly.entity_id
_entity_poly.type
_entity_poly.pdbx_seq_one_letter_code
_entity_poly.pdbx_strand_id
1 'polypeptide(L)'
;DEEEHLGLCYEKCAILTDQKYAHRQSAWTCCNAAVCPPFSIMSCCKHNMGWCSGFDIAGMEEGKKICPHAPGVCLTDEELFLDVCYMKCDTLTGGAYPYRTASATCCKTTDASCMFEDGVKDGLNGN
;
A
#
# COMPACT_ATOMS: atom_id res chain seq x y z
N ASP A 1 -4.09 -6.50 3.81
CA ASP A 1 -5.46 -6.44 3.22
C ASP A 1 -5.54 -6.59 1.69
N GLU A 2 -4.41 -6.58 0.97
CA GLU A 2 -4.38 -6.64 -0.50
C GLU A 2 -4.18 -8.02 -1.15
N GLU A 3 -4.51 -8.10 -2.45
CA GLU A 3 -4.21 -9.19 -3.38
C GLU A 3 -3.62 -8.66 -4.69
N GLU A 4 -2.66 -9.38 -5.27
CA GLU A 4 -2.08 -9.03 -6.56
C GLU A 4 -2.94 -9.58 -7.71
N HIS A 5 -3.21 -8.73 -8.70
CA HIS A 5 -3.90 -9.11 -9.92
C HIS A 5 -3.39 -8.28 -11.10
N LEU A 6 -2.85 -8.94 -12.13
CA LEU A 6 -2.31 -8.30 -13.32
C LEU A 6 -1.24 -7.24 -13.01
N GLY A 7 -0.40 -7.49 -11.99
CA GLY A 7 0.70 -6.61 -11.62
C GLY A 7 0.31 -5.37 -10.82
N LEU A 8 -0.92 -5.32 -10.30
CA LEU A 8 -1.38 -4.29 -9.36
C LEU A 8 -1.92 -4.94 -8.09
N CYS A 9 -1.77 -4.25 -6.96
CA CYS A 9 -2.32 -4.60 -5.67
C CYS A 9 -3.72 -3.98 -5.53
N TYR A 10 -4.68 -4.83 -5.20
CA TYR A 10 -6.07 -4.45 -4.96
C TYR A 10 -6.50 -4.88 -3.57
N GLU A 11 -7.52 -4.24 -3.00
CA GLU A 11 -8.20 -4.81 -1.84
C GLU A 11 -8.77 -6.19 -2.17
N LYS A 12 -8.61 -7.14 -1.24
CA LYS A 12 -9.08 -8.51 -1.42
C LYS A 12 -10.56 -8.57 -1.76
N CYS A 13 -10.91 -9.28 -2.82
CA CYS A 13 -12.30 -9.55 -3.20
C CYS A 13 -13.13 -10.16 -2.05
N ALA A 14 -12.50 -10.99 -1.20
CA ALA A 14 -13.13 -11.54 0.00
C ALA A 14 -13.53 -10.46 1.03
N ILE A 15 -12.79 -9.36 1.12
CA ILE A 15 -13.10 -8.23 2.01
C ILE A 15 -14.20 -7.36 1.36
N LEU A 16 -14.02 -6.98 0.09
CA LEU A 16 -14.95 -6.14 -0.68
C LEU A 16 -16.37 -6.72 -0.81
N THR A 17 -16.54 -8.02 -0.62
CA THR A 17 -17.79 -8.73 -0.86
C THR A 17 -18.31 -9.51 0.34
N ASP A 18 -17.85 -9.18 1.55
CA ASP A 18 -18.25 -9.84 2.79
C ASP A 18 -18.11 -11.38 2.68
N GLN A 19 -16.96 -11.84 2.18
CA GLN A 19 -16.58 -13.25 1.99
C GLN A 19 -17.40 -14.03 0.95
N LYS A 20 -18.30 -13.40 0.19
CA LYS A 20 -19.18 -14.11 -0.77
C LYS A 20 -18.52 -14.39 -2.12
N TYR A 21 -17.62 -13.51 -2.56
CA TYR A 21 -16.98 -13.58 -3.87
C TYR A 21 -15.47 -13.36 -3.70
N ALA A 22 -14.73 -14.41 -3.33
CA ALA A 22 -13.32 -14.31 -2.95
C ALA A 22 -12.33 -14.28 -4.12
N HIS A 23 -12.76 -14.59 -5.35
CA HIS A 23 -11.86 -14.77 -6.49
C HIS A 23 -11.93 -13.62 -7.49
N ARG A 24 -10.84 -12.86 -7.63
CA ARG A 24 -10.75 -11.76 -8.59
C ARG A 24 -10.58 -12.28 -10.03
N GLN A 25 -11.38 -11.74 -10.95
CA GLN A 25 -11.28 -12.02 -12.39
C GLN A 25 -10.81 -10.81 -13.19
N SER A 26 -11.03 -9.60 -12.68
CA SER A 26 -10.56 -8.34 -13.26
C SER A 26 -10.51 -7.23 -12.21
N ALA A 27 -10.09 -6.02 -12.59
CA ALA A 27 -10.11 -4.83 -11.74
C ALA A 27 -11.47 -4.56 -11.08
N TRP A 28 -12.58 -4.92 -11.74
CA TRP A 28 -13.94 -4.61 -11.27
C TRP A 28 -14.80 -5.84 -10.97
N THR A 29 -14.23 -7.04 -10.99
CA THR A 29 -15.01 -8.30 -10.93
C THR A 29 -14.46 -9.26 -9.90
N CYS A 30 -15.32 -9.63 -8.96
CA CYS A 30 -15.07 -10.67 -7.96
C CYS A 30 -16.08 -11.81 -8.14
N CYS A 31 -15.66 -13.06 -8.05
CA CYS A 31 -16.48 -14.25 -8.24
C CYS A 31 -16.39 -15.20 -7.04
N ASN A 32 -17.40 -16.05 -6.87
CA ASN A 32 -17.45 -17.04 -5.78
C ASN A 32 -16.63 -18.30 -6.07
N ALA A 33 -16.14 -18.45 -7.31
CA ALA A 33 -15.26 -19.52 -7.75
C ALA A 33 -14.18 -18.97 -8.68
N ALA A 34 -13.02 -19.64 -8.71
CA ALA A 34 -11.91 -19.28 -9.62
C ALA A 34 -12.27 -19.47 -11.10
N VAL A 35 -13.17 -20.41 -11.40
CA VAL A 35 -13.69 -20.65 -12.76
C VAL A 35 -15.21 -20.67 -12.69
N CYS A 36 -15.84 -19.76 -13.43
CA CYS A 36 -17.28 -19.71 -13.55
C CYS A 36 -17.76 -20.42 -14.82
N PRO A 37 -18.87 -21.17 -14.79
CA PRO A 37 -19.47 -21.74 -15.98
C PRO A 37 -19.90 -20.64 -16.96
N PRO A 38 -19.71 -20.81 -18.27
CA PRO A 38 -20.04 -19.78 -19.27
C PRO A 38 -21.51 -19.33 -19.21
N PHE A 39 -22.43 -20.23 -18.87
CA PHE A 39 -23.87 -19.93 -18.74
C PHE A 39 -24.30 -19.38 -17.37
N SER A 40 -23.37 -19.27 -16.41
CA SER A 40 -23.69 -18.83 -15.03
C SER A 40 -22.81 -17.66 -14.56
N ILE A 41 -22.07 -17.02 -15.47
CA ILE A 41 -21.12 -15.96 -15.12
C ILE A 41 -21.78 -14.80 -14.37
N MET A 42 -23.00 -14.42 -14.75
CA MET A 42 -23.75 -13.33 -14.12
C MET A 42 -24.18 -13.64 -12.68
N SER A 43 -24.35 -14.92 -12.33
CA SER A 43 -24.70 -15.37 -10.97
C SER A 43 -23.47 -15.73 -10.14
N CYS A 44 -22.37 -16.09 -10.81
CA CYS A 44 -21.12 -16.50 -10.20
C CYS A 44 -20.27 -15.29 -9.79
N CYS A 45 -20.41 -14.18 -10.52
CA CYS A 45 -19.60 -12.99 -10.38
C CYS A 45 -20.43 -11.77 -9.98
N LYS A 46 -19.84 -10.94 -9.13
CA LYS A 46 -20.30 -9.60 -8.78
C LYS A 46 -19.40 -8.60 -9.49
N HIS A 47 -20.02 -7.60 -10.09
CA HIS A 47 -19.33 -6.51 -10.76
C HIS A 47 -19.60 -5.20 -10.01
N ASN A 48 -18.56 -4.42 -9.76
CA ASN A 48 -18.68 -3.07 -9.21
C ASN A 48 -17.67 -2.17 -9.91
N MET A 49 -18.15 -1.53 -10.97
CA MET A 49 -17.35 -0.68 -11.85
C MET A 49 -17.19 0.71 -11.25
N GLY A 50 -15.97 1.25 -11.32
CA GLY A 50 -15.64 2.59 -10.88
C GLY A 50 -14.15 2.84 -11.12
N TRP A 51 -13.78 4.06 -11.47
CA TRP A 51 -12.36 4.43 -11.56
C TRP A 51 -11.84 4.71 -10.15
N CYS A 52 -10.85 3.96 -9.68
CA CYS A 52 -10.36 4.07 -8.30
C CYS A 52 -11.50 3.99 -7.27
N SER A 53 -12.51 3.16 -7.55
CA SER A 53 -13.73 3.02 -6.76
C SER A 53 -14.41 1.68 -7.07
N GLY A 54 -15.41 1.31 -6.25
CA GLY A 54 -16.03 -0.01 -6.39
C GLY A 54 -15.04 -1.10 -6.00
N PHE A 55 -14.71 -2.02 -6.92
CA PHE A 55 -13.71 -3.06 -6.70
C PHE A 55 -12.30 -2.72 -7.21
N ASP A 56 -12.17 -1.58 -7.88
CA ASP A 56 -10.92 -1.05 -8.41
C ASP A 56 -10.29 -0.12 -7.38
N ILE A 57 -9.94 -0.64 -6.21
CA ILE A 57 -9.29 0.09 -5.13
C ILE A 57 -8.16 -0.75 -4.55
N ALA A 58 -7.13 -0.07 -4.03
CA ALA A 58 -6.09 -0.66 -3.20
C ALA A 58 -6.62 -0.98 -1.79
N GLY A 59 -5.79 -1.62 -0.98
CA GLY A 59 -6.07 -1.89 0.43
C GLY A 59 -6.46 -0.65 1.22
N MET A 60 -7.26 -0.86 2.26
CA MET A 60 -7.64 0.17 3.24
C MET A 60 -6.46 0.62 4.11
N GLU A 61 -5.40 -0.19 4.22
CA GLU A 61 -4.13 0.18 4.87
C GLU A 61 -3.41 1.33 4.13
N GLU A 62 -3.55 1.41 2.81
CA GLU A 62 -3.04 2.51 1.97
C GLU A 62 -3.83 3.81 2.15
N GLY A 63 -5.07 3.71 2.62
CA GLY A 63 -6.00 4.81 2.81
C GLY A 63 -7.36 4.56 2.16
N LYS A 64 -8.31 5.48 2.40
CA LYS A 64 -9.68 5.32 1.88
C LYS A 64 -9.73 5.70 0.39
N LYS A 65 -10.07 4.74 -0.47
CA LYS A 65 -10.28 4.93 -1.94
C LYS A 65 -9.00 5.29 -2.70
N ILE A 66 -7.90 4.63 -2.38
CA ILE A 66 -6.66 4.71 -3.15
C ILE A 66 -6.79 3.84 -4.41
N CYS A 67 -6.23 4.31 -5.53
CA CYS A 67 -6.17 3.53 -6.77
C CYS A 67 -5.21 2.33 -6.59
N PRO A 68 -5.44 1.20 -7.28
CA PRO A 68 -4.50 0.08 -7.30
C PRO A 68 -3.11 0.52 -7.74
N HIS A 69 -2.08 -0.05 -7.12
CA HIS A 69 -0.68 0.32 -7.36
C HIS A 69 0.19 -0.92 -7.61
N ALA A 70 1.39 -0.74 -8.16
CA ALA A 70 2.30 -1.86 -8.38
C ALA A 70 2.76 -2.47 -7.03
N PRO A 71 3.13 -3.75 -7.00
CA PRO A 71 3.86 -4.30 -5.86
C PRO A 71 5.18 -3.54 -5.64
N GLY A 72 5.50 -3.25 -4.37
CA GLY A 72 6.77 -2.60 -4.01
C GLY A 72 6.77 -1.07 -4.07
N VAL A 73 5.64 -0.42 -4.37
CA VAL A 73 5.44 0.97 -3.92
C VAL A 73 5.07 0.92 -2.43
N CYS A 74 5.68 1.81 -1.66
CA CYS A 74 5.45 1.93 -0.23
C CYS A 74 4.09 2.58 0.06
N LEU A 75 3.59 2.37 1.28
CA LEU A 75 2.37 3.01 1.75
C LEU A 75 2.44 4.54 1.62
N THR A 76 1.29 5.22 1.63
CA THR A 76 1.26 6.69 1.51
C THR A 76 2.03 7.43 2.62
N ASP A 77 2.19 6.83 3.80
CA ASP A 77 2.98 7.32 4.93
C ASP A 77 4.41 6.76 4.98
N GLU A 78 4.80 5.99 3.97
CA GLU A 78 6.11 5.37 3.82
C GLU A 78 6.89 5.93 2.61
N GLU A 79 8.20 5.72 2.61
CA GLU A 79 9.14 6.07 1.56
C GLU A 79 10.03 4.86 1.23
N LEU A 80 10.34 4.70 -0.05
CA LEU A 80 11.23 3.64 -0.51
C LEU A 80 12.68 4.06 -0.30
N PHE A 81 13.44 3.28 0.46
CA PHE A 81 14.87 3.48 0.65
C PHE A 81 15.60 2.12 0.60
N LEU A 82 16.54 1.97 -0.33
CA LEU A 82 17.26 0.71 -0.55
C LEU A 82 16.32 -0.51 -0.69
N ASP A 83 15.28 -0.36 -1.53
CA ASP A 83 14.25 -1.39 -1.80
C ASP A 83 13.46 -1.86 -0.57
N VAL A 84 13.49 -1.09 0.50
CA VAL A 84 12.70 -1.33 1.71
C VAL A 84 11.83 -0.11 1.98
N CYS A 85 10.57 -0.35 2.31
CA CYS A 85 9.65 0.70 2.73
C CYS A 85 9.87 1.04 4.20
N TYR A 86 10.06 2.32 4.47
CA TYR A 86 10.16 2.86 5.81
C TYR A 86 9.12 3.95 5.97
N MET A 87 8.58 4.12 7.17
CA MET A 87 7.79 5.29 7.50
C MET A 87 8.58 6.58 7.17
N LYS A 88 7.91 7.57 6.57
CA LYS A 88 8.56 8.82 6.15
C LYS A 88 9.25 9.49 7.32
N CYS A 89 10.49 9.93 7.11
CA CYS A 89 11.25 10.68 8.13
C CYS A 89 10.51 11.94 8.63
N ASP A 90 9.78 12.63 7.76
CA ASP A 90 8.91 13.75 8.11
C ASP A 90 7.82 13.33 9.12
N THR A 91 7.14 12.22 8.87
CA THR A 91 6.11 11.67 9.76
C THR A 91 6.70 11.14 11.07
N LEU A 92 7.80 10.38 11.01
CA LEU A 92 8.49 9.81 12.18
C LEU A 92 8.99 10.87 13.16
N THR A 93 9.44 12.01 12.64
CA THR A 93 10.08 13.06 13.45
C THR A 93 9.21 14.30 13.66
N GLY A 94 7.94 14.25 13.25
CA GLY A 94 7.04 15.40 13.32
C GLY A 94 7.56 16.62 12.55
N GLY A 95 8.25 16.39 11.44
CA GLY A 95 8.86 17.41 10.57
C GLY A 95 10.21 17.95 11.04
N ALA A 96 10.78 17.46 12.15
CA ALA A 96 12.06 17.94 12.65
C ALA A 96 13.26 17.51 11.78
N TYR A 97 13.15 16.34 11.13
CA TYR A 97 14.17 15.74 10.28
C TYR A 97 13.50 15.07 9.07
N PRO A 98 13.15 15.81 8.01
CA PRO A 98 12.31 15.28 6.93
C PRO A 98 13.02 14.36 5.94
N TYR A 99 14.35 14.27 5.94
CA TYR A 99 15.12 13.56 4.91
C TYR A 99 15.75 12.27 5.43
N ARG A 100 15.59 11.16 4.71
CA ARG A 100 16.23 9.89 5.04
C ARG A 100 17.64 9.79 4.45
N THR A 101 18.59 9.36 5.25
CA THR A 101 19.99 9.12 4.83
C THR A 101 20.47 7.71 5.14
N ALA A 102 19.82 7.00 6.08
CA ALA A 102 20.03 5.59 6.34
C ALA A 102 18.73 4.91 6.81
N SER A 103 18.77 3.59 7.02
CA SER A 103 17.62 2.80 7.48
C SER A 103 17.01 3.32 8.79
N ALA A 104 17.85 3.82 9.71
CA ALA A 104 17.43 4.37 11.01
C ALA A 104 17.86 5.83 11.21
N THR A 105 18.16 6.57 10.14
CA THR A 105 18.69 7.93 10.25
C THR A 105 17.90 8.90 9.39
N CYS A 106 17.32 9.90 10.06
CA CYS A 106 16.63 11.02 9.48
C CYS A 106 17.43 12.30 9.71
N CYS A 107 17.33 13.24 8.77
CA CYS A 107 18.18 14.42 8.65
C CYS A 107 17.37 15.69 8.34
N LYS A 108 17.95 16.83 8.73
CA LYS A 108 17.43 18.17 8.36
C LYS A 108 17.83 18.60 6.95
N THR A 109 18.92 18.05 6.44
CA THR A 109 19.46 18.35 5.12
C THR A 109 19.77 17.06 4.37
N THR A 110 19.86 17.14 3.04
CA THR A 110 20.19 16.00 2.16
C THR A 110 21.67 15.90 1.84
N ASP A 111 22.46 16.90 2.22
CA ASP A 111 23.89 16.93 1.98
C ASP A 111 24.66 16.15 3.06
N ALA A 112 25.94 15.92 2.77
CA ALA A 112 26.79 15.11 3.63
C ALA A 112 26.98 15.73 5.02
N SER A 113 26.71 17.03 5.23
CA SER A 113 26.85 17.65 6.54
C SER A 113 25.98 16.97 7.59
N CYS A 114 24.82 16.39 7.23
CA CYS A 114 24.01 15.67 8.22
C CYS A 114 24.74 14.47 8.84
N MET A 115 25.65 13.82 8.12
CA MET A 115 26.43 12.69 8.64
C MET A 115 27.65 13.13 9.45
N PHE A 116 28.03 14.41 9.36
CA PHE A 116 29.26 14.95 9.93
C PHE A 116 29.03 16.04 10.98
N GLU A 117 27.84 16.65 11.04
CA GLU A 117 27.47 17.66 12.02
C GLU A 117 26.94 16.99 13.29
N ASP A 118 27.89 16.81 14.21
CA ASP A 118 27.76 16.91 15.66
C ASP A 118 26.73 16.01 16.37
N GLY A 119 27.23 14.87 16.86
CA GLY A 119 26.97 14.44 18.24
C GLY A 119 25.50 14.33 18.70
N VAL A 120 24.65 13.62 17.96
CA VAL A 120 23.28 13.31 18.39
C VAL A 120 23.29 12.39 19.61
N LYS A 121 23.12 12.99 20.79
CA LYS A 121 22.42 12.39 21.93
C LYS A 121 20.92 12.53 21.66
N ASP A 122 20.15 11.49 22.00
CA ASP A 122 18.69 11.38 21.92
C ASP A 122 18.15 10.92 20.55
N GLY A 123 17.48 9.78 20.38
CA GLY A 123 17.06 8.77 21.36
C GLY A 123 16.61 7.49 20.65
N LEU A 124 17.23 6.37 21.03
CA LEU A 124 16.64 5.05 20.93
C LEU A 124 15.71 4.89 22.15
N ASN A 125 14.47 5.34 22.05
CA ASN A 125 13.40 4.87 22.94
C ASN A 125 12.57 3.86 22.14
N GLY A 126 13.07 2.63 22.07
CA GLY A 126 12.21 1.47 21.86
C GLY A 126 11.54 1.16 23.20
N ASN A 127 10.22 1.30 23.26
CA ASN A 127 9.37 0.59 24.22
C ASN A 127 8.69 -0.56 23.50
#